data_AF-A0A1I8Q4L2-F1
#
_entry.id   AF-A0A1I8Q4L2-F1
#
_cell.length_a   1.000
_cell.length_b   1.000
_cell.length_c   1.000
_cell.angle_alpha   90.00
_cell.angle_beta   90.00
_cell.angle_gamma   90.00
#
_symmetry.space_group_name_H-M   'P 1'
#
loop_
_entity.id
_entity.type
_entity.pdbx_description
1 polymer ?
#
loop_
_entity_poly.entity_id
_entity_poly.type
_entity_poly.pdbx_seq_one_letter_code
_entity_poly.pdbx_strand_id
1 'polypeptide(L)' 'MATLTDEEWEAYKMQFNKAYADAEEDAMRRKLVDKNKQFVDEHNKKFQAGETTFECGLNHFSDRTPEENQRRFGLRPPRD' A
#
# COMPACT_ATOMS: atom_id res chain seq x y z
N MET A 1 16.88 3.09 -0.95
CA MET A 1 15.96 1.92 -0.95
C MET A 1 15.12 2.04 0.31
N ALA A 2 13.88 2.52 0.21
CA ALA A 2 13.02 2.69 1.37
C ALA A 2 12.53 1.31 1.83
N THR A 3 13.28 0.70 2.74
CA THR A 3 12.92 -0.56 3.40
C THR A 3 11.95 -0.26 4.53
N LEU A 4 10.76 -0.86 4.51
CA LEU A 4 9.80 -0.80 5.61
C LEU A 4 10.43 -1.45 6.86
N THR A 5 10.68 -0.64 7.90
CA THR A 5 11.25 -1.15 9.15
C THR A 5 10.20 -1.95 9.92
N ASP A 6 10.66 -2.84 10.79
CA ASP A 6 9.77 -3.61 11.67
C ASP A 6 8.92 -2.68 12.53
N GLU A 7 9.48 -1.56 13.00
CA GLU A 7 8.76 -0.53 13.76
C GLU A 7 7.60 0.08 12.97
N GLU A 8 7.81 0.39 11.69
CA GLU A 8 6.75 0.92 10.83
C GLU A 8 5.71 -0.14 10.48
N TRP A 9 6.13 -1.39 10.33
CA TRP A 9 5.22 -2.52 10.13
C TRP A 9 4.32 -2.75 11.35
N GLU A 10 4.89 -2.68 12.55
CA GLU A 10 4.13 -2.78 13.80
C GLU A 10 3.21 -1.57 14.01
N ALA A 11 3.71 -0.36 13.76
CA ALA A 11 2.90 0.85 13.81
C ALA A 11 1.74 0.80 12.81
N TYR A 12 1.98 0.32 11.58
CA TYR A 12 0.94 0.11 10.57
C TYR A 12 -0.11 -0.90 11.05
N LYS A 13 0.32 -2.05 11.55
CA LYS A 13 -0.59 -3.08 12.09
C LYS A 13 -1.43 -2.53 13.24
N MET A 14 -0.83 -1.74 14.13
CA MET A 14 -1.53 -1.14 15.26
C MET A 14 -2.50 -0.04 14.81
N GLN A 15 -2.06 0.85 13.93
CA GLN A 15 -2.85 1.97 13.40
C GLN A 15 -4.09 1.48 12.62
N PHE A 16 -3.94 0.41 11.85
CA PHE A 16 -5.02 -0.15 11.03
C PHE A 16 -5.67 -1.40 11.62
N ASN A 17 -5.30 -1.76 12.86
CA ASN A 17 -5.79 -2.92 13.60
C ASN A 17 -5.76 -4.21 12.75
N LYS A 18 -4.63 -4.44 12.08
CA LYS A 18 -4.41 -5.58 11.18
C LYS A 18 -3.80 -6.74 11.97
N ALA A 19 -4.51 -7.86 11.98
CA ALA A 19 -4.00 -9.14 12.49
C ALA A 19 -3.94 -10.13 11.33
N TYR A 20 -2.73 -10.61 11.02
CA TYR A 20 -2.49 -11.65 10.02
C TYR A 20 -2.32 -12.99 10.75
N ALA A 21 -3.02 -14.03 10.31
CA ALA A 21 -2.99 -15.34 10.97
C ALA A 21 -1.73 -16.14 10.60
N ASP A 22 -1.23 -15.95 9.38
CA ASP A 22 -0.12 -16.72 8.81
C ASP A 22 1.14 -15.88 8.62
N ALA A 23 2.30 -16.48 8.89
CA ALA A 23 3.60 -15.85 8.68
C ALA A 23 3.88 -15.60 7.19
N GLU A 24 3.37 -16.45 6.29
CA GLU A 24 3.43 -16.21 4.84
C GLU A 24 2.61 -15.00 4.42
N GLU A 25 1.41 -14.83 4.99
CA GLU A 25 0.60 -13.63 4.76
C GLU A 25 1.29 -12.38 5.30
N ASP A 26 1.82 -12.40 6.53
CA ASP A 26 2.56 -11.25 7.09
C ASP A 26 3.73 -10.85 6.18
N ALA A 27 4.53 -11.83 5.72
CA ALA A 27 5.65 -11.57 4.81
C ALA A 27 5.21 -11.02 3.43
N MET A 28 4.11 -11.54 2.87
CA MET A 28 3.54 -11.04 1.61
C MET A 28 3.01 -9.62 1.77
N ARG A 29 2.26 -9.37 2.85
CA ARG A 29 1.65 -8.06 3.17
C ARG A 29 2.72 -7.02 3.48
N ARG A 30 3.78 -7.39 4.19
CA ARG A 30 4.96 -6.55 4.43
C ARG A 30 5.62 -6.11 3.12
N LYS A 31 5.79 -7.03 2.16
CA LYS A 31 6.32 -6.69 0.81
C LYS A 31 5.41 -5.73 0.04
N LEU A 32 4.09 -5.81 0.22
CA LEU A 32 3.14 -4.90 -0.42
C LEU A 32 3.23 -3.50 0.17
N VAL A 33 3.24 -3.40 1.50
CA VAL A 33 3.41 -2.10 2.18
C VAL A 33 4.75 -1.47 1.83
N ASP A 34 5.83 -2.26 1.76
CA ASP A 34 7.13 -1.80 1.31
C ASP A 34 7.10 -1.20 -0.10
N LYS A 35 6.51 -1.93 -1.07
CA LYS A 35 6.31 -1.41 -2.44
C LYS A 35 5.48 -0.13 -2.45
N ASN A 36 4.40 -0.09 -1.68
CA ASN A 36 3.52 1.08 -1.63
C ASN A 36 4.25 2.28 -1.01
N LYS A 37 5.11 2.05 -0.01
CA LYS A 37 5.94 3.09 0.60
C LYS A 37 6.96 3.64 -0.39
N GLN A 38 7.61 2.77 -1.17
CA GLN A 38 8.51 3.21 -2.24
C GLN A 38 7.78 4.06 -3.29
N PHE A 39 6.58 3.65 -3.69
CA PHE A 39 5.75 4.43 -4.62
C PHE A 39 5.39 5.81 -4.04
N VAL A 40 4.99 5.86 -2.77
CA VAL A 40 4.69 7.10 -2.05
C VAL A 40 5.92 8.02 -2.00
N ASP A 41 7.09 7.49 -1.65
CA ASP A 41 8.34 8.26 -1.57
C ASP A 41 8.73 8.83 -2.95
N GLU A 42 8.65 8.01 -4.01
CA GLU A 42 8.92 8.47 -5.38
C GLU A 42 7.91 9.54 -5.82
N HIS A 43 6.63 9.35 -5.53
CA HIS A 43 5.59 10.31 -5.87
C HIS A 43 5.77 11.63 -5.11
N ASN A 44 6.12 11.57 -3.82
CA ASN A 44 6.35 12.77 -3.02
C ASN A 44 7.62 13.51 -3.44
N LYS A 45 8.65 12.80 -3.95
CA LYS A 45 9.79 13.45 -4.62
C LYS A 45 9.38 14.18 -5.89
N LYS A 46 8.53 13.57 -6.73
CA LYS A 46 7.96 14.23 -7.92
C LYS A 46 7.09 15.43 -7.54
N PHE A 47 6.34 15.34 -6.44
CA PHE A 47 5.56 16.45 -5.90
C PHE A 47 6.46 17.61 -5.46
N GLN A 48 7.54 17.33 -4.73
CA GLN A 48 8.54 18.33 -4.36
C GLN A 48 9.25 18.95 -5.57
N ALA A 49 9.42 18.18 -6.65
CA ALA A 49 9.92 18.68 -7.93
C ALA A 49 8.87 19.48 -8.73
N GLY A 50 7.61 19.53 -8.28
CA GLY A 50 6.52 20.22 -8.96
C GLY A 50 5.93 19.45 -10.16
N GLU A 51 6.28 18.17 -10.34
CA GLU A 51 5.78 17.33 -11.45
C GLU A 51 4.38 16.76 -11.17
N THR A 52 4.01 16.61 -9.91
CA THR A 52 2.68 16.14 -9.49
C THR A 52 2.00 17.18 -8.61
N THR A 53 0.67 17.20 -8.63
CA THR A 53 -0.15 18.19 -7.90
C THR A 53 -0.70 17.67 -6.57
N PHE A 54 -0.40 16.42 -6.23
CA PHE A 54 -0.88 15.77 -5.02
C PHE A 54 0.22 14.95 -4.36
N GLU A 55 0.14 14.84 -3.04
CA GLU A 55 0.95 13.94 -2.24
C GLU A 55 0.23 12.60 -2.05
N CYS A 56 1.01 11.54 -1.96
CA CYS A 56 0.50 10.21 -1.63
C CYS A 56 0.94 9.83 -0.20
N GLY A 57 0.14 9.00 0.45
CA GLY A 57 0.43 8.48 1.79
C GLY A 57 0.18 6.98 1.88
N LEU A 58 0.77 6.33 2.88
CA LEU A 58 0.40 4.97 3.24
C LEU A 58 -1.02 4.96 3.84
N ASN A 59 -1.84 4.02 3.41
CA ASN A 59 -3.23 3.90 3.85
C ASN A 59 -3.55 2.44 4.22
N HIS A 60 -4.74 2.17 4.74
CA HIS A 60 -5.21 0.82 5.09
C HIS A 60 -5.33 -0.14 3.89
N PHE A 61 -5.15 0.39 2.66
CA PHE A 61 -5.08 -0.36 1.40
C PHE A 61 -3.64 -0.67 0.96
N SER A 62 -2.62 -0.13 1.63
CA SER A 62 -1.22 -0.35 1.27
C SER A 62 -0.78 -1.80 1.43
N ASP A 63 -1.51 -2.60 2.22
CA ASP A 63 -1.28 -4.05 2.34
C ASP A 63 -2.02 -4.87 1.28
N ARG A 64 -2.80 -4.24 0.39
CA ARG A 64 -3.56 -4.95 -0.65
C ARG A 64 -2.82 -4.99 -1.97
N THR A 65 -2.99 -6.09 -2.69
CA THR A 65 -2.51 -6.17 -4.06
C THR A 65 -3.38 -5.32 -4.99
N PRO A 66 -2.80 -4.76 -6.07
CA PRO A 66 -3.59 -4.13 -7.12
C PRO A 66 -4.61 -5.10 -7.72
N GLU A 67 -4.33 -6.40 -7.74
CA GLU A 67 -5.24 -7.45 -8.20
C GLU A 67 -6.46 -7.62 -7.29
N GLU A 68 -6.29 -7.59 -5.96
CA GLU A 68 -7.43 -7.58 -5.02
C GLU A 68 -8.26 -6.31 -5.17
N ASN A 69 -7.58 -5.17 -5.39
CA ASN A 69 -8.26 -3.91 -5.60
C ASN A 69 -9.07 -3.93 -6.90
N GLN A 70 -8.51 -4.48 -7.98
CA GLN A 70 -9.17 -4.64 -9.26
C GLN A 70 -10.35 -5.61 -9.21
N ARG A 71 -10.32 -6.65 -8.37
CA ARG A 71 -11.49 -7.52 -8.15
C ARG A 71 -12.65 -6.82 -7.46
N ARG A 72 -12.37 -5.87 -6.57
CA ARG A 72 -13.40 -5.11 -5.84
C ARG A 72 -13.95 -3.93 -6.63
N PHE A 73 -13.08 -3.22 -7.35
CA PHE A 73 -13.43 -2.06 -8.16
C PHE A 73 -13.62 -2.40 -9.64
N GLY A 74 -13.65 -3.69 -9.98
CA GLY A 74 -13.92 -4.17 -11.33
C GLY A 74 -15.28 -3.67 -11.77
N LEU A 75 -15.27 -2.63 -12.62
CA LEU A 75 -16.43 -2.15 -13.35
C LEU A 75 -16.98 -3.35 -14.11
N ARG A 76 -18.07 -3.93 -13.63
CA ARG A 76 -18.82 -4.89 -14.42
C ARG A 76 -19.55 -4.07 -15.48
N PRO A 77 -19.25 -4.24 -16.78
CA PRO A 77 -20.07 -3.61 -17.81
C PRO A 77 -21.51 -4.11 -17.62
N PRO A 78 -22.51 -3.23 -17.82
CA PRO A 78 -23.91 -3.67 -17.80
C PRO A 78 -24.08 -4.81 -18.81
N ARG A 79 -24.76 -5.89 -18.40
CA ARG A 79 -25.22 -6.90 -19.36
C ARG A 79 -26.30 -6.23 -20.20
N ASP A 80 -26.06 -6.19 -21.51
CA ASP A 80 -27.08 -5.87 -22.51
C ASP A 80 -28.29 -6.81 -22.37
#